data_AF-A0A517TH06-F1
#
_entry.id   AF-A0A517TH06-F1
#
_cell.length_a   1.000
_cell.length_b   1.000
_cell.length_c   1.000
_cell.angle_alpha   90.00
_cell.angle_beta   90.00
_cell.angle_gamma   90.00
#
_symmetry.space_group_name_H-M   'P 1'
#
loop_
_entity.id
_entity.type
_entity.pdbx_description
1 polymer ?
#
loop_
_entity_poly.entity_id
_entity_poly.type
_entity_poly.pdbx_seq_one_letter_code
_entity_poly.pdbx_strand_id
1 'polypeptide(L)'
;MVWRSRCVGVLLLILAQGVVGRAGEPELPTPPEEHASWEPMGELAKLLKKMRASCEKSQKVFRPLSREQMNWRPPNGTHTPRWNAEHLMGRQLLFFSQIYAAIDPDRHEAIDLNPAQMPPDYKPAHPEWTGEGEADWMLRVSDYVQGHAYLLEGLDLDAKAPGSRWKLRALLKQMDRHFTEHTANVVKKMKLPEWPAE
;
A
#
# COMPACT_ATOMS: atom_id res chain seq x y z
N MET A 1 -56.94 33.79 -6.24
CA MET A 1 -55.95 32.98 -6.97
C MET A 1 -54.57 33.53 -6.60
N VAL A 2 -53.91 32.94 -5.60
CA VAL A 2 -52.55 33.31 -5.16
C VAL A 2 -51.82 32.02 -4.84
N TRP A 3 -50.83 31.68 -5.66
CA TRP A 3 -49.97 30.51 -5.50
C TRP A 3 -49.01 30.70 -4.32
N ARG A 4 -48.95 29.73 -3.41
CA ARG A 4 -47.87 29.57 -2.43
C ARG A 4 -47.05 28.36 -2.83
N SER A 5 -45.95 28.57 -3.55
CA SER A 5 -44.92 27.55 -3.73
C SER A 5 -44.04 27.48 -2.49
N ARG A 6 -44.06 26.34 -1.80
CA ARG A 6 -43.10 26.00 -0.76
C ARG A 6 -41.84 25.44 -1.42
N CYS A 7 -40.74 26.19 -1.36
CA CYS A 7 -39.41 25.64 -1.63
C CYS A 7 -39.04 24.72 -0.46
N VAL A 8 -39.03 23.41 -0.70
CA VAL A 8 -38.38 22.44 0.18
C VAL A 8 -36.92 22.40 -0.23
N GLY A 9 -36.06 23.01 0.58
CA GLY A 9 -34.62 22.87 0.45
C GLY A 9 -34.22 21.45 0.83
N VAL A 10 -33.77 20.67 -0.14
CA VAL A 10 -33.06 19.41 0.12
C VAL A 10 -31.63 19.81 0.49
N LEU A 11 -31.33 19.77 1.79
CA LEU A 11 -29.97 19.88 2.28
C LEU A 11 -29.28 18.53 2.01
N LEU A 12 -28.52 18.47 0.93
CA LEU A 12 -27.67 17.31 0.62
C LEU A 12 -26.47 17.34 1.58
N LEU A 13 -26.51 16.55 2.65
CA LEU A 13 -25.32 16.26 3.45
C LEU A 13 -24.43 15.31 2.63
N ILE A 14 -23.38 15.84 2.03
CA ILE A 14 -22.26 15.04 1.53
C ILE A 14 -21.41 14.71 2.76
N LEU A 15 -21.53 13.49 3.27
CA LEU A 15 -20.58 12.93 4.22
C LEU A 15 -19.28 12.62 3.46
N ALA A 16 -18.33 13.55 3.50
CA ALA A 16 -16.94 13.23 3.20
C ALA A 16 -16.47 12.20 4.24
N GLN A 17 -16.30 10.95 3.81
CA GLN A 17 -15.68 9.93 4.64
C GLN A 17 -14.19 10.29 4.76
N GLY A 18 -13.84 10.99 5.85
CA GLY A 18 -12.46 11.17 6.24
C GLY A 18 -11.82 9.81 6.53
N VAL A 19 -10.65 9.57 5.95
CA VAL A 19 -9.84 8.38 6.21
C VAL A 19 -9.28 8.52 7.62
N VAL A 20 -9.99 7.98 8.62
CA VAL A 20 -9.48 7.93 10.00
C VAL A 20 -8.28 6.98 10.02
N GLY A 21 -7.07 7.53 10.20
CA GLY A 21 -5.88 6.73 10.43
C GLY A 21 -6.04 5.85 11.66
N ARG A 22 -5.58 4.59 11.61
CA ARG A 22 -5.49 3.76 12.81
C ARG A 22 -4.38 4.32 13.71
N ALA A 23 -4.61 4.29 15.02
CA ALA A 23 -3.69 4.88 16.00
C ALA A 23 -2.26 4.34 15.80
N GLY A 24 -1.30 5.24 15.58
CA GLY A 24 0.12 4.91 15.42
C GLY A 24 0.64 4.90 13.98
N GLU A 25 -0.21 4.98 12.95
CA GLU A 25 0.24 5.07 11.56
C GLU A 25 0.27 6.52 11.06
N PRO A 26 1.24 6.89 10.18
CA PRO A 26 1.22 8.19 9.54
C PRO A 26 -0.01 8.32 8.64
N GLU A 27 -0.61 9.51 8.63
CA GLU A 27 -1.60 9.85 7.64
C GLU A 27 -0.91 10.01 6.28
N LEU A 28 -1.30 9.17 5.31
CA LEU A 28 -0.77 9.31 3.95
C LEU A 28 -1.47 10.48 3.25
N PRO A 29 -0.73 11.36 2.55
CA PRO A 29 -1.33 12.43 1.76
C PRO A 29 -2.39 11.88 0.80
N THR A 30 -3.45 12.65 0.58
CA THR A 30 -4.41 12.42 -0.51
C THR A 30 -4.06 13.29 -1.70
N PRO A 31 -4.37 12.86 -2.93
CA PRO A 31 -4.15 13.71 -4.09
C PRO A 31 -4.92 15.04 -3.98
N PRO A 32 -4.42 16.13 -4.58
CA PRO A 32 -5.16 17.39 -4.71
C PRO A 32 -6.52 17.16 -5.36
N GLU A 33 -7.51 17.99 -5.03
CA GLU A 33 -8.90 17.83 -5.51
C GLU A 33 -8.98 17.80 -7.04
N GLU A 34 -8.18 18.64 -7.71
CA GLU A 34 -8.06 18.69 -9.17
C GLU A 34 -7.53 17.39 -9.82
N HIS A 35 -6.90 16.52 -9.03
CA HIS A 35 -6.36 15.23 -9.47
C HIS A 35 -7.08 14.03 -8.85
N ALA A 36 -8.09 14.24 -8.00
CA ALA A 36 -8.79 13.16 -7.30
C ALA A 36 -9.48 12.14 -8.23
N SER A 37 -9.84 12.56 -9.45
CA SER A 37 -10.42 11.71 -10.49
C SER A 37 -9.47 11.47 -11.68
N TRP A 38 -8.20 11.86 -11.56
CA TRP A 38 -7.23 11.65 -12.62
C TRP A 38 -6.83 10.17 -12.68
N GLU A 39 -6.67 9.64 -13.89
CA GLU A 39 -6.30 8.24 -14.10
C GLU A 39 -5.15 8.13 -15.13
N PRO A 40 -4.14 7.29 -14.87
CA PRO A 40 -3.05 7.10 -15.81
C PRO A 40 -3.54 6.43 -17.08
N MET A 41 -2.91 6.78 -18.20
CA MET A 41 -3.15 6.15 -19.50
C MET A 41 -1.94 5.36 -20.00
N GLY A 42 -2.15 4.64 -21.11
CA GLY A 42 -1.06 3.99 -21.85
C GLY A 42 -0.34 2.90 -21.05
N GLU A 43 0.99 2.89 -21.13
CA GLU A 43 1.79 1.83 -20.53
C GLU A 43 1.97 1.98 -19.01
N LEU A 44 2.05 3.21 -18.51
CA LEU A 44 2.08 3.51 -17.07
C LEU A 44 0.86 2.88 -16.38
N ALA A 45 -0.33 3.10 -16.94
CA ALA A 45 -1.59 2.51 -16.44
C ALA A 45 -1.54 0.99 -16.35
N LYS A 46 -1.02 0.32 -17.39
CA LYS A 46 -0.90 -1.15 -17.42
C LYS A 46 0.03 -1.66 -16.33
N LEU A 47 1.15 -0.97 -16.10
CA LEU A 47 2.14 -1.35 -15.08
C LEU A 47 1.60 -1.14 -13.66
N LEU A 48 0.98 0.01 -13.39
CA LEU A 48 0.34 0.30 -12.11
C LEU A 48 -0.78 -0.70 -11.79
N LYS A 49 -1.67 -0.96 -12.76
CA LYS A 49 -2.73 -1.97 -12.63
C LYS A 49 -2.18 -3.35 -12.31
N LYS A 50 -1.09 -3.75 -12.95
CA LYS A 50 -0.45 -5.04 -12.70
C LYS A 50 0.11 -5.14 -11.27
N MET A 51 0.85 -4.10 -10.83
CA MET A 51 1.37 -4.02 -9.46
C MET A 51 0.24 -4.05 -8.43
N ARG A 52 -0.83 -3.27 -8.63
CA ARG A 52 -2.01 -3.26 -7.74
C ARG A 52 -2.65 -4.64 -7.64
N ALA A 53 -2.85 -5.32 -8.77
CA ALA A 53 -3.42 -6.67 -8.77
C ALA A 53 -2.57 -7.68 -7.98
N SER A 54 -1.24 -7.51 -7.94
CA SER A 54 -0.36 -8.34 -7.12
C SER A 54 -0.43 -7.99 -5.63
N CYS A 55 -0.62 -6.72 -5.28
CA CYS A 55 -0.96 -6.30 -3.92
C CYS A 55 -2.30 -6.92 -3.47
N GLU A 56 -3.36 -6.83 -4.27
CA GLU A 56 -4.68 -7.41 -3.96
C GLU A 56 -4.63 -8.93 -3.77
N LYS A 57 -3.82 -9.64 -4.57
CA LYS A 57 -3.58 -11.08 -4.37
C LYS A 57 -2.87 -11.37 -3.05
N SER A 58 -1.91 -10.53 -2.67
CA SER A 58 -1.21 -10.63 -1.39
C SER A 58 -2.19 -10.43 -0.23
N GLN A 59 -3.02 -9.38 -0.30
CA GLN A 59 -4.07 -9.12 0.69
C GLN A 59 -5.00 -10.32 0.90
N LYS A 60 -5.40 -11.03 -0.17
CA LYS A 60 -6.23 -12.24 -0.04
C LYS A 60 -5.56 -13.37 0.75
N VAL A 61 -4.22 -13.45 0.70
CA VAL A 61 -3.44 -14.44 1.45
C VAL A 61 -3.27 -14.01 2.91
N PHE A 62 -3.03 -12.72 3.16
CA PHE A 62 -2.81 -12.20 4.52
C PHE A 62 -4.10 -12.03 5.31
N ARG A 63 -5.18 -11.55 4.68
CA ARG A 63 -6.44 -11.20 5.38
C ARG A 63 -6.99 -12.27 6.32
N PRO A 64 -7.02 -13.58 5.98
CA PRO A 64 -7.55 -14.59 6.89
C PRO A 64 -6.61 -14.96 8.04
N LEU A 65 -5.37 -14.46 8.05
CA LEU A 65 -4.38 -14.86 9.05
C LEU A 65 -4.70 -14.26 10.41
N SER A 66 -4.66 -15.11 11.42
CA SER A 66 -4.81 -14.69 12.79
C SER A 66 -3.62 -13.88 13.30
N ARG A 67 -3.76 -13.30 14.49
CA ARG A 67 -2.64 -12.64 15.17
C ARG A 67 -1.49 -13.61 15.48
N GLU A 68 -1.76 -14.85 15.89
CA GLU A 68 -0.71 -15.83 16.18
C GLU A 68 0.02 -16.22 14.89
N GLN A 69 -0.72 -16.55 13.83
CA GLN A 69 -0.17 -16.88 12.52
C GLN A 69 0.67 -15.73 11.95
N MET A 70 0.23 -14.48 12.11
CA MET A 70 1.00 -13.32 11.66
C MET A 70 2.34 -13.20 12.38
N ASN A 71 2.36 -13.47 13.69
CA ASN A 71 3.57 -13.36 14.52
C ASN A 71 4.41 -14.65 14.57
N TRP A 72 3.95 -15.74 13.95
CA TRP A 72 4.61 -17.03 14.00
C TRP A 72 6.03 -16.95 13.45
N ARG A 73 6.98 -17.49 14.22
CA ARG A 73 8.41 -17.56 13.90
C ARG A 73 8.74 -18.94 13.31
N PRO A 74 9.02 -19.02 11.99
CA PRO A 74 9.33 -20.29 11.35
C PRO A 74 10.61 -20.94 11.92
N PRO A 75 10.61 -22.26 12.19
CA PRO A 75 11.80 -22.97 12.69
C PRO A 75 13.01 -22.90 11.75
N ASN A 76 12.77 -22.72 10.45
CA ASN A 76 13.82 -22.60 9.44
C ASN A 76 14.47 -21.19 9.36
N GLY A 77 14.16 -20.30 10.30
CA GLY A 77 14.75 -18.96 10.40
C GLY A 77 14.27 -17.97 9.34
N THR A 78 13.25 -18.32 8.54
CA THR A 78 12.71 -17.39 7.52
C THR A 78 11.80 -16.32 8.12
N HIS A 79 11.61 -15.21 7.37
CA HIS A 79 10.77 -14.06 7.75
C HIS A 79 9.36 -14.44 8.22
N THR A 80 8.90 -13.90 9.36
CA THR A 80 7.51 -14.10 9.84
C THR A 80 6.51 -13.60 8.79
N PRO A 81 5.26 -14.09 8.78
CA PRO A 81 4.24 -13.53 7.89
C PRO A 81 4.09 -12.02 8.07
N ARG A 82 4.06 -11.51 9.31
CA ARG A 82 4.01 -10.08 9.58
C ARG A 82 5.19 -9.29 9.03
N TRP A 83 6.42 -9.78 9.20
CA TRP A 83 7.58 -9.12 8.60
C TRP A 83 7.43 -9.02 7.08
N ASN A 84 6.91 -10.07 6.43
CA ASN A 84 6.67 -10.02 4.98
C ASN A 84 5.61 -8.97 4.64
N ALA A 85 4.55 -8.84 5.43
CA ALA A 85 3.53 -7.83 5.20
C ALA A 85 4.07 -6.40 5.33
N GLU A 86 4.74 -6.09 6.44
CA GLU A 86 5.40 -4.80 6.70
C GLU A 86 6.45 -4.49 5.62
N HIS A 87 7.24 -5.48 5.21
CA HIS A 87 8.23 -5.30 4.17
C HIS A 87 7.62 -5.02 2.80
N LEU A 88 6.54 -5.73 2.44
CA LEU A 88 5.81 -5.53 1.19
C LEU A 88 5.33 -4.09 1.05
N MET A 89 4.57 -3.62 2.03
CA MET A 89 4.08 -2.24 2.02
C MET A 89 5.24 -1.24 2.15
N GLY A 90 6.21 -1.50 3.04
CA GLY A 90 7.22 -0.51 3.43
C GLY A 90 8.11 -0.14 2.27
N ARG A 91 8.48 -1.12 1.44
CA ARG A 91 9.23 -0.87 0.21
C ARG A 91 8.42 -0.14 -0.85
N GLN A 92 7.13 -0.47 -1.00
CA GLN A 92 6.27 0.26 -1.92
C GLN A 92 6.18 1.73 -1.50
N LEU A 93 5.84 1.99 -0.23
CA LEU A 93 5.68 3.33 0.30
C LEU A 93 6.96 4.14 0.15
N LEU A 94 8.11 3.60 0.57
CA LEU A 94 9.39 4.27 0.47
C LEU A 94 9.73 4.67 -0.96
N PHE A 95 9.65 3.72 -1.90
CA PHE A 95 10.10 4.00 -3.26
C PHE A 95 9.25 5.06 -3.96
N PHE A 96 7.93 5.01 -3.78
CA PHE A 96 7.04 5.97 -4.44
C PHE A 96 7.02 7.32 -3.73
N SER A 97 7.02 7.35 -2.39
CA SER A 97 7.11 8.60 -1.63
C SER A 97 8.40 9.37 -1.92
N GLN A 98 9.54 8.67 -2.09
CA GLN A 98 10.80 9.28 -2.53
C GLN A 98 10.70 9.93 -3.91
N ILE A 99 10.00 9.29 -4.86
CA ILE A 99 9.80 9.83 -6.20
C ILE A 99 8.90 11.07 -6.12
N TYR A 100 7.79 10.99 -5.38
CA TYR A 100 6.85 12.10 -5.24
C TYR A 100 7.49 13.30 -4.53
N ALA A 101 8.24 13.08 -3.46
CA ALA A 101 8.98 14.15 -2.77
C ALA A 101 10.06 14.81 -3.65
N ALA A 102 10.62 14.09 -4.62
CA ALA A 102 11.57 14.66 -5.57
C ALA A 102 10.89 15.48 -6.69
N ILE A 103 9.59 15.29 -6.93
CA ILE A 103 8.81 15.99 -7.96
C ILE A 103 8.04 17.17 -7.36
N ASP A 104 7.41 16.97 -6.21
CA ASP A 104 6.57 17.93 -5.50
C ASP A 104 6.94 17.94 -3.99
N PRO A 105 8.11 18.50 -3.64
CA PRO A 105 8.63 18.50 -2.27
C PRO A 105 7.80 19.33 -1.28
N ASP A 106 6.95 20.23 -1.78
CA ASP A 106 6.09 21.07 -0.94
C ASP A 106 4.89 20.28 -0.37
N ARG A 107 4.52 19.16 -1.01
CA ARG A 107 3.39 18.31 -0.62
C ARG A 107 3.78 16.90 -0.17
N HIS A 108 4.99 16.46 -0.53
CA HIS A 108 5.43 15.08 -0.28
C HIS A 108 6.77 15.02 0.43
N GLU A 109 6.87 14.09 1.37
CA GLU A 109 8.12 13.66 1.99
C GLU A 109 8.40 12.19 1.68
N ALA A 110 9.67 11.78 1.80
CA ALA A 110 10.04 10.37 1.72
C ALA A 110 9.67 9.66 3.02
N ILE A 111 8.86 8.61 2.93
CA ILE A 111 8.34 7.87 4.08
C ILE A 111 8.95 6.46 4.12
N ASP A 112 9.81 6.19 5.10
CA ASP A 112 10.41 4.88 5.31
C ASP A 112 9.80 4.15 6.52
N LEU A 113 8.87 3.22 6.24
CA LEU A 113 8.32 2.29 7.23
C LEU A 113 8.84 0.87 7.02
N ASN A 114 9.91 0.68 6.24
CA ASN A 114 10.41 -0.65 5.97
C ASN A 114 11.03 -1.26 7.25
N PRO A 115 10.65 -2.48 7.65
CA PRO A 115 11.26 -3.13 8.79
C PRO A 115 12.74 -3.41 8.54
N ALA A 116 13.54 -3.38 9.61
CA ALA A 116 14.92 -3.88 9.55
C ALA A 116 14.95 -5.32 9.03
N GLN A 117 16.00 -5.70 8.30
CA GLN A 117 16.19 -7.06 7.78
C GLN A 117 16.26 -8.04 8.95
N MET A 118 15.18 -8.84 9.10
CA MET A 118 14.72 -9.50 10.33
C MET A 118 15.84 -9.91 11.31
N PRO A 119 16.22 -9.02 12.24
CA PRO A 119 17.18 -9.40 13.26
C PRO A 119 16.50 -10.36 14.25
N PRO A 120 17.27 -11.14 15.05
CA PRO A 120 16.69 -12.06 16.04
C PRO A 120 15.68 -11.39 16.98
N ASP A 121 15.86 -10.09 17.23
CA ASP A 121 15.01 -9.21 18.04
C ASP A 121 14.00 -8.39 17.23
N TYR A 122 13.62 -8.82 16.01
CA TYR A 122 12.59 -8.15 15.21
C TYR A 122 11.33 -7.87 16.05
N LYS A 123 10.97 -6.59 16.12
CA LYS A 123 9.78 -6.06 16.77
C LYS A 123 8.83 -5.56 15.69
N PRO A 124 7.64 -6.16 15.56
CA PRO A 124 6.65 -5.64 14.65
C PRO A 124 6.17 -4.25 15.04
N ALA A 125 5.73 -3.48 14.05
CA ALA A 125 5.10 -2.18 14.27
C ALA A 125 3.75 -2.32 14.98
N HIS A 126 2.97 -3.34 14.56
CA HIS A 126 1.62 -3.60 15.07
C HIS A 126 1.45 -5.08 15.47
N PRO A 127 2.11 -5.55 16.55
CA PRO A 127 2.08 -6.97 16.93
C PRO A 127 0.67 -7.50 17.25
N GLU A 128 -0.25 -6.61 17.59
CA GLU A 128 -1.65 -6.92 17.92
C GLU A 128 -2.55 -7.12 16.69
N TRP A 129 -2.13 -6.66 15.51
CA TRP A 129 -2.98 -6.75 14.31
C TRP A 129 -3.18 -8.17 13.84
N THR A 130 -4.34 -8.48 13.29
CA THR A 130 -4.50 -9.68 12.46
C THR A 130 -3.97 -9.42 11.06
N GLY A 131 -3.95 -10.44 10.21
CA GLY A 131 -3.59 -10.27 8.81
C GLY A 131 -4.57 -9.39 8.03
N GLU A 132 -5.81 -9.20 8.51
CA GLU A 132 -6.73 -8.20 7.99
C GLU A 132 -6.21 -6.79 8.15
N GLY A 133 -5.66 -6.44 9.33
CA GLY A 133 -5.13 -5.10 9.53
C GLY A 133 -3.94 -4.78 8.64
N GLU A 134 -3.04 -5.74 8.49
CA GLU A 134 -1.88 -5.64 7.59
C GLU A 134 -2.32 -5.56 6.12
N ALA A 135 -3.36 -6.31 5.73
CA ALA A 135 -3.92 -6.25 4.38
C ALA A 135 -4.61 -4.91 4.07
N ASP A 136 -5.32 -4.32 5.04
CA ASP A 136 -5.91 -2.98 4.91
C ASP A 136 -4.81 -1.92 4.71
N TRP A 137 -3.69 -2.05 5.43
CA TRP A 137 -2.57 -1.12 5.28
C TRP A 137 -1.84 -1.26 3.94
N MET A 138 -1.65 -2.48 3.44
CA MET A 138 -1.19 -2.71 2.06
C MET A 138 -2.08 -2.02 1.03
N LEU A 139 -3.40 -2.11 1.20
CA LEU A 139 -4.36 -1.45 0.31
C LEU A 139 -4.20 0.08 0.36
N ARG A 140 -4.13 0.65 1.56
CA ARG A 140 -3.96 2.10 1.76
C ARG A 140 -2.69 2.63 1.12
N VAL A 141 -1.58 1.91 1.22
CA VAL A 141 -0.32 2.24 0.54
C VAL A 141 -0.45 2.10 -0.98
N SER A 142 -1.15 1.08 -1.47
CA SER A 142 -1.41 0.94 -2.92
C SER A 142 -2.34 2.03 -3.46
N ASP A 143 -3.31 2.49 -2.66
CA ASP A 143 -4.21 3.60 -3.00
C ASP A 143 -3.45 4.92 -3.01
N TYR A 144 -2.54 5.15 -2.06
CA TYR A 144 -1.62 6.28 -2.08
C TYR A 144 -0.83 6.35 -3.39
N VAL A 145 -0.23 5.24 -3.82
CA VAL A 145 0.55 5.19 -5.07
C VAL A 145 -0.34 5.41 -6.30
N GLN A 146 -1.56 4.85 -6.31
CA GLN A 146 -2.48 5.04 -7.43
C GLN A 146 -2.99 6.48 -7.50
N GLY A 147 -3.39 7.07 -6.37
CA GLY A 147 -3.92 8.43 -6.30
C GLY A 147 -2.90 9.49 -6.73
N HIS A 148 -1.60 9.23 -6.53
CA HIS A 148 -0.52 10.14 -6.93
C HIS A 148 0.14 9.76 -8.25
N ALA A 149 -0.46 8.87 -9.04
CA ALA A 149 0.09 8.46 -10.32
C ALA A 149 0.16 9.63 -11.34
N TYR A 150 -0.56 10.73 -11.12
CA TYR A 150 -0.47 11.94 -11.94
C TYR A 150 0.93 12.56 -11.92
N LEU A 151 1.66 12.43 -10.80
CA LEU A 151 3.05 12.89 -10.68
C LEU A 151 4.01 12.09 -11.57
N LEU A 152 3.59 10.91 -12.02
CA LEU A 152 4.40 10.05 -12.88
C LEU A 152 4.09 10.27 -14.37
N GLU A 153 3.09 11.08 -14.71
CA GLU A 153 2.73 11.36 -16.09
C GLU A 153 3.85 12.14 -16.80
N GLY A 154 4.10 11.77 -18.07
CA GLY A 154 5.16 12.39 -18.88
C GLY A 154 6.59 11.95 -18.55
N LEU A 155 6.81 11.21 -17.45
CA LEU A 155 8.13 10.65 -17.16
C LEU A 155 8.52 9.57 -18.18
N ASP A 156 9.78 9.58 -18.60
CA ASP A 156 10.35 8.49 -19.40
C ASP A 156 10.45 7.22 -18.54
N LEU A 157 9.66 6.22 -18.89
CA LEU A 157 9.59 4.93 -18.18
C LEU A 157 10.94 4.19 -18.17
N ASP A 158 11.81 4.46 -19.14
CA ASP A 158 13.10 3.79 -19.32
C ASP A 158 14.30 4.64 -18.83
N ALA A 159 14.03 5.83 -18.29
CA ALA A 159 14.97 6.64 -17.52
C ALA A 159 14.83 6.40 -16.01
N LYS A 160 15.83 6.84 -15.22
CA LYS A 160 15.74 6.82 -13.75
C LYS A 160 14.62 7.76 -13.29
N ALA A 161 13.76 7.28 -12.39
CA ALA A 161 12.76 8.14 -11.78
C ALA A 161 13.43 9.20 -10.87
N PRO A 162 12.85 10.40 -10.74
CA PRO A 162 13.34 11.42 -9.81
C PRO A 162 13.54 10.86 -8.39
N GLY A 163 14.63 11.26 -7.72
CA GLY A 163 14.94 10.78 -6.36
C GLY A 163 15.25 9.29 -6.23
N SER A 164 15.26 8.52 -7.33
CA SER A 164 15.38 7.06 -7.31
C SER A 164 16.57 6.55 -8.10
N ARG A 165 17.14 5.43 -7.64
CA ARG A 165 18.13 4.66 -8.42
C ARG A 165 17.50 3.81 -9.51
N TRP A 166 16.17 3.63 -9.48
CA TRP A 166 15.46 2.73 -10.38
C TRP A 166 14.98 3.46 -11.62
N LYS A 167 14.98 2.74 -12.75
CA LYS A 167 14.12 3.12 -13.88
C LYS A 167 12.66 2.92 -13.49
N LEU A 168 11.77 3.82 -13.88
CA LEU A 168 10.37 3.76 -13.44
C LEU A 168 9.68 2.45 -13.86
N ARG A 169 9.87 2.01 -15.11
CA ARG A 169 9.41 0.70 -15.60
C ARG A 169 9.95 -0.46 -14.78
N ALA A 170 11.24 -0.41 -14.45
CA ALA A 170 11.89 -1.46 -13.69
C ALA A 170 11.36 -1.51 -12.25
N LEU A 171 11.13 -0.36 -11.62
CA LEU A 171 10.54 -0.28 -10.29
C LEU A 171 9.13 -0.88 -10.25
N LEU A 172 8.25 -0.48 -11.17
CA LEU A 172 6.87 -1.00 -11.22
C LEU A 172 6.84 -2.52 -11.41
N LYS A 173 7.67 -3.06 -12.31
CA LYS A 173 7.83 -4.50 -12.50
C LYS A 173 8.45 -5.20 -11.28
N GLN A 174 9.37 -4.53 -10.61
CA GLN A 174 10.00 -5.06 -9.39
C GLN A 174 8.99 -5.14 -8.25
N MET A 175 8.11 -4.15 -8.08
CA MET A 175 7.08 -4.18 -7.05
C MET A 175 6.02 -5.26 -7.31
N ASP A 176 5.60 -5.45 -8.56
CA ASP A 176 4.76 -6.59 -8.96
C ASP A 176 5.38 -7.94 -8.55
N ARG A 177 6.67 -8.13 -8.84
CA ARG A 177 7.42 -9.33 -8.47
C ARG A 177 7.57 -9.46 -6.95
N HIS A 178 7.89 -8.37 -6.26
CA HIS A 178 8.10 -8.31 -4.81
C HIS A 178 6.86 -8.81 -4.06
N PHE A 179 5.67 -8.30 -4.42
CA PHE A 179 4.39 -8.82 -3.92
C PHE A 179 4.23 -10.32 -4.15
N THR A 180 4.51 -10.79 -5.36
CA THR A 180 4.36 -12.20 -5.71
C THR A 180 5.31 -13.10 -4.92
N GLU A 181 6.59 -12.74 -4.81
CA GLU A 181 7.63 -13.55 -4.17
C GLU A 181 7.45 -13.65 -2.64
N HIS A 182 7.23 -12.52 -1.96
CA HIS A 182 7.04 -12.54 -0.50
C HIS A 182 5.72 -13.20 -0.11
N THR A 183 4.65 -13.03 -0.90
CA THR A 183 3.40 -13.75 -0.68
C THR A 183 3.58 -15.26 -0.86
N ALA A 184 4.29 -15.70 -1.90
CA ALA A 184 4.60 -17.13 -2.06
C ALA A 184 5.42 -17.69 -0.88
N ASN A 185 6.31 -16.88 -0.28
CA ASN A 185 7.06 -17.27 0.90
C ASN A 185 6.18 -17.43 2.14
N VAL A 186 5.06 -16.71 2.24
CA VAL A 186 4.08 -16.91 3.33
C VAL A 186 3.21 -18.14 3.05
N VAL A 187 2.73 -18.33 1.83
CA VAL A 187 1.97 -19.54 1.44
C VAL A 187 2.76 -20.83 1.69
N LYS A 188 4.09 -20.81 1.49
CA LYS A 188 4.95 -21.96 1.83
C LYS A 188 4.97 -22.26 3.33
N LYS A 189 4.89 -21.24 4.19
CA LYS A 189 4.89 -21.40 5.66
C LYS A 189 3.62 -22.05 6.16
N MET A 190 2.48 -21.72 5.57
CA MET A 190 1.18 -22.32 5.90
C MET A 190 1.13 -23.84 5.65
N LYS A 191 2.14 -24.40 4.95
CA LYS A 191 2.27 -25.83 4.67
C LYS A 191 3.23 -26.55 5.62
N LEU A 192 3.87 -25.83 6.54
CA LEU A 192 4.80 -26.42 7.50
C LEU A 192 4.03 -27.14 8.61
N PRO A 193 4.52 -28.30 9.10
CA PRO A 193 3.85 -29.07 10.16
C PRO A 193 3.59 -28.26 11.44
N GLU A 194 4.46 -27.29 11.74
CA GLU A 194 4.42 -26.47 12.95
C GLU A 194 3.64 -25.16 12.76
N TRP A 195 2.94 -25.00 11.63
CA TRP A 195 2.08 -23.84 11.39
C TRP A 195 0.95 -23.79 12.43
N PRO A 196 0.63 -22.64 13.04
CA PRO A 196 -0.41 -22.55 14.06
C PRO A 196 -1.78 -22.96 13.53
N ALA A 197 -2.42 -23.90 14.23
CA ALA A 197 -3.76 -24.37 13.96
C ALA A 197 -4.77 -23.40 14.60
N GLU A 198 -5.18 -22.39 13.84
CA GLU A 198 -6.33 -21.53 14.16
C GLU A 198 -7.46 -21.76 13.15
#